data_AF-A0AAN6N5Z1-F1
#
_entry.id   AF-A0AAN6N5Z1-F1
#
_cell.length_a   1.000
_cell.length_b   1.000
_cell.length_c   1.000
_cell.angle_alpha   90.00
_cell.angle_beta   90.00
_cell.angle_gamma   90.00
#
_symmetry.space_group_name_H-M   'P 1'
#
loop_
_entity.id
_entity.type
_entity.pdbx_description
1 polymer ?
#
loop_
_entity_poly.entity_id
_entity_poly.type
_entity_poly.pdbx_seq_one_letter_code
_entity_poly.pdbx_strand_id
1 'polypeptide(L)'
;PMAKALAALLSRSRTKVPTIWDKGQDGSPPIGKPALSLYINMPDDARCVFSLNAEITAKRHLRLRLPERQAEVWDEGRIQEKVNNIRDHYPFESRRVAAIDTWEDLFEYFDAHDLWHQGAWNLRRVIERIYQENEQ
;
A
#
# COMPACT_ATOMS: atom_id res chain seq x y z
N PRO A 1 -10.24 -48.79 2.96
CA PRO A 1 -11.32 -48.54 1.97
C PRO A 1 -12.20 -47.35 2.39
N MET A 2 -12.48 -46.44 1.45
CA MET A 2 -13.33 -45.25 1.54
C MET A 2 -12.90 -44.07 2.44
N ALA A 3 -12.40 -44.28 3.66
CA ALA A 3 -12.09 -43.16 4.58
C ALA A 3 -10.82 -42.34 4.18
N LYS A 4 -9.79 -42.98 3.60
CA LYS A 4 -8.57 -42.27 3.14
C LYS A 4 -8.78 -41.51 1.81
N ALA A 5 -9.77 -41.89 1.01
CA ALA A 5 -10.07 -41.23 -0.26
C ALA A 5 -10.83 -39.90 -0.06
N LEU A 6 -11.68 -39.80 0.97
CA LEU A 6 -12.40 -38.56 1.29
C LEU A 6 -11.47 -37.46 1.86
N ALA A 7 -10.48 -37.84 2.66
CA ALA A 7 -9.52 -36.89 3.24
C ALA A 7 -8.63 -36.24 2.17
N ALA A 8 -8.28 -36.97 1.10
CA ALA A 8 -7.49 -36.46 -0.01
C ALA A 8 -8.29 -35.54 -0.96
N LEU A 9 -9.63 -35.67 -1.00
CA LEU A 9 -10.48 -34.77 -1.78
C LEU A 9 -10.75 -33.44 -1.07
N LEU A 10 -10.73 -33.42 0.27
CA LEU A 10 -10.88 -32.20 1.08
C LEU A 10 -9.56 -31.44 1.27
N SER A 11 -8.42 -32.05 0.93
CA SER A 11 -7.11 -31.38 0.90
C SER A 11 -6.81 -30.69 -0.43
N ARG A 12 -7.82 -30.51 -1.31
CA ARG A 12 -7.71 -29.59 -2.45
C ARG A 12 -7.55 -28.18 -1.91
N SER A 13 -6.29 -27.86 -1.62
CA SER A 13 -5.66 -26.55 -1.68
C SER A 13 -6.63 -25.47 -2.14
N ARG A 14 -7.20 -24.74 -1.17
CA ARG A 14 -7.35 -23.30 -1.38
C ARG A 14 -5.94 -22.83 -1.71
N THR A 15 -5.68 -22.54 -2.98
CA THR A 15 -4.50 -21.80 -3.39
C THR A 15 -4.44 -20.58 -2.48
N LYS A 16 -3.51 -20.62 -1.52
CA LYS A 16 -3.19 -19.49 -0.66
C LYS A 16 -2.73 -18.42 -1.63
N VAL A 17 -3.56 -17.41 -1.89
CA VAL A 17 -3.13 -16.24 -2.64
C VAL A 17 -1.92 -15.71 -1.86
N PRO A 18 -0.72 -15.66 -2.45
CA PRO A 18 0.46 -15.19 -1.75
C PRO A 18 0.15 -13.80 -1.21
N THR A 19 0.18 -13.68 0.12
CA THR A 19 0.01 -12.36 0.72
C THR A 19 1.30 -11.59 0.52
N ILE A 20 1.25 -10.26 0.62
CA ILE A 20 2.41 -9.36 0.51
C ILE A 20 3.57 -9.70 1.47
N TRP A 21 3.33 -10.65 2.38
CA TRP A 21 4.21 -11.09 3.45
C TRP A 21 5.02 -12.34 3.14
N ASP A 22 4.67 -13.06 2.06
CA ASP A 22 5.30 -14.34 1.70
C ASP A 22 6.45 -14.15 0.70
N LYS A 23 6.66 -12.93 0.18
CA LYS A 23 7.74 -12.59 -0.76
C LYS A 23 8.40 -11.25 -0.42
N GLY A 24 9.36 -11.27 0.50
CA GLY A 24 10.45 -10.28 0.44
C GLY A 24 11.43 -10.77 -0.63
N GLN A 25 11.32 -10.27 -1.86
CA GLN A 25 12.05 -10.82 -3.01
C GLN A 25 12.99 -9.83 -3.72
N ASP A 26 13.24 -8.63 -3.20
CA ASP A 26 14.00 -7.62 -3.94
C ASP A 26 15.20 -6.97 -3.21
N GLY A 27 15.50 -7.37 -1.96
CA GLY A 27 16.64 -6.79 -1.24
C GLY A 27 16.43 -5.34 -0.78
N SER A 28 15.19 -4.86 -0.70
CA SER A 28 14.84 -3.56 -0.12
C SER A 28 15.24 -3.44 1.38
N PRO A 29 15.61 -2.24 1.90
CA PRO A 29 16.06 -2.04 3.30
C PRO A 29 15.01 -2.44 4.36
N PRO A 30 15.40 -2.61 5.64
CA PRO A 30 14.73 -3.45 6.65
C PRO A 30 13.55 -2.75 7.31
N ILE A 31 12.76 -1.99 6.56
CA ILE A 31 11.52 -1.46 7.11
C ILE A 31 10.55 -2.64 7.12
N GLY A 32 10.46 -3.25 8.30
CA GLY A 32 9.67 -4.44 8.55
C GLY A 32 8.20 -4.23 8.20
N LYS A 33 7.40 -5.28 8.38
CA LYS A 33 5.96 -5.22 8.10
C LYS A 33 5.32 -4.02 8.84
N PRO A 34 4.56 -3.14 8.17
CA PRO A 34 3.86 -2.05 8.85
C PRO A 34 2.97 -2.61 9.95
N ALA A 35 3.08 -2.01 11.13
CA ALA A 35 2.26 -2.38 12.26
C ALA A 35 0.79 -2.03 12.00
N LEU A 36 -0.14 -2.74 12.65
CA LEU A 36 -1.57 -2.45 12.54
C LEU A 36 -1.89 -1.00 12.91
N SER A 37 -1.15 -0.44 13.88
CA SER A 37 -1.27 0.94 14.34
C SER A 37 -1.12 1.96 13.22
N LEU A 38 -0.32 1.68 12.19
CA LEU A 38 -0.20 2.54 11.02
C LEU A 38 -1.58 2.80 10.39
N TYR A 39 -2.46 1.81 10.35
CA TYR A 39 -3.75 1.96 9.65
C TYR A 39 -4.83 2.61 10.51
N ILE A 40 -4.78 2.44 11.83
CA ILE A 40 -5.85 2.90 12.74
C ILE A 40 -5.51 4.19 13.49
N ASN A 41 -4.24 4.60 13.49
CA ASN A 41 -3.75 5.78 14.22
C ASN A 41 -3.15 6.82 13.27
N MET A 42 -3.85 7.15 12.18
CA MET A 42 -3.45 8.27 11.33
C MET A 42 -3.51 9.60 12.12
N PRO A 43 -2.43 10.40 12.14
CA PRO A 43 -2.43 11.70 12.79
C PRO A 43 -3.48 12.66 12.22
N ASP A 44 -4.12 13.44 13.09
CA ASP A 44 -5.13 14.43 12.69
C ASP A 44 -4.55 15.57 11.85
N ASP A 45 -3.24 15.80 11.92
CA ASP A 45 -2.48 16.78 11.14
C ASP A 45 -1.79 16.21 9.90
N ALA A 46 -1.96 14.90 9.61
CA ALA A 46 -1.46 14.28 8.37
C ALA A 46 -1.89 15.05 7.11
N ARG A 47 -1.00 15.19 6.13
CA ARG A 47 -1.27 16.02 4.94
C ARG A 47 -2.01 15.26 3.83
N CYS A 48 -1.71 13.98 3.64
CA CYS A 48 -2.37 13.08 2.69
C CYS A 48 -2.58 13.67 1.28
N VAL A 49 -1.56 14.35 0.73
CA VAL A 49 -1.73 15.25 -0.43
C VAL A 49 -2.25 14.57 -1.71
N PHE A 50 -2.07 13.25 -1.87
CA PHE A 50 -2.54 12.49 -3.04
C PHE A 50 -3.85 11.72 -2.80
N SER A 51 -4.34 11.68 -1.56
CA SER A 51 -5.64 11.08 -1.24
C SER A 51 -6.80 12.08 -1.34
N LEU A 52 -6.51 13.37 -1.38
CA LEU A 52 -7.51 14.43 -1.40
C LEU A 52 -7.66 15.03 -2.80
N ASN A 53 -8.90 15.22 -3.25
CA ASN A 53 -9.21 15.89 -4.51
C ASN A 53 -10.61 16.55 -4.45
N ALA A 54 -11.16 16.96 -5.59
CA ALA A 54 -12.48 17.59 -5.66
C ALA A 54 -13.62 16.68 -5.13
N GLU A 55 -13.47 15.36 -5.23
CA GLU A 55 -14.44 14.37 -4.74
C GLU A 55 -14.15 13.90 -3.31
N ILE A 56 -12.87 13.81 -2.95
CA ILE A 56 -12.40 13.38 -1.62
C ILE A 56 -11.84 14.61 -0.90
N THR A 57 -12.71 15.34 -0.22
CA THR A 57 -12.36 16.60 0.45
C THR A 57 -11.89 16.41 1.90
N ALA A 58 -11.96 15.19 2.43
CA ALA A 58 -11.55 14.88 3.80
C ALA A 58 -10.81 13.55 3.89
N LYS A 59 -9.84 13.48 4.82
CA LYS A 59 -9.02 12.28 5.08
C LYS A 59 -9.89 11.14 5.60
N ARG A 60 -9.72 9.95 5.04
CA ARG A 60 -10.51 8.77 5.45
C ARG A 60 -9.74 7.97 6.49
N HIS A 61 -10.15 8.12 7.75
CA HIS A 61 -9.63 7.33 8.86
C HIS A 61 -10.23 5.92 8.84
N LEU A 62 -9.42 4.93 9.19
CA LEU A 62 -9.91 3.60 9.52
C LEU A 62 -10.01 3.45 11.04
N ARG A 63 -10.99 2.67 11.48
CA ARG A 63 -11.21 2.36 12.91
C ARG A 63 -10.86 0.90 13.18
N LEU A 64 -10.89 0.48 14.45
CA LEU A 64 -10.51 -0.85 14.94
C LEU A 64 -11.12 -2.03 14.17
N ARG A 65 -12.27 -1.84 13.50
CA ARG A 65 -12.85 -2.84 12.60
C ARG A 65 -12.43 -2.56 11.16
N LEU A 66 -11.32 -3.16 10.75
CA LEU A 66 -10.81 -3.02 9.39
C LEU A 66 -11.59 -3.90 8.42
N PRO A 67 -11.89 -3.41 7.20
CA PRO A 67 -12.49 -4.21 6.15
C PRO A 67 -11.52 -5.31 5.69
N GLU A 68 -12.06 -6.37 5.07
CA GLU A 68 -11.23 -7.45 4.54
C GLU A 68 -10.20 -6.90 3.54
N ARG A 69 -8.94 -7.29 3.72
CA ARG A 69 -7.83 -6.75 2.94
C ARG A 69 -7.59 -7.58 1.69
N GLN A 70 -7.71 -6.95 0.52
CA GLN A 70 -7.45 -7.57 -0.80
C GLN A 70 -6.26 -6.94 -1.54
N ALA A 71 -5.39 -6.19 -0.84
CA ALA A 71 -4.27 -5.51 -1.48
C ALA A 71 -3.26 -6.52 -2.07
N GLU A 72 -3.27 -6.67 -3.39
CA GLU A 72 -2.27 -7.43 -4.15
C GLU A 72 -0.95 -6.66 -4.26
N VAL A 73 0.17 -7.38 -4.37
CA VAL A 73 1.47 -6.75 -4.65
C VAL A 73 1.46 -6.23 -6.08
N TRP A 74 1.81 -4.96 -6.26
CA TRP A 74 1.89 -4.36 -7.59
C TRP A 74 3.22 -4.69 -8.26
N ASP A 75 3.16 -4.99 -9.56
CA ASP A 75 4.35 -5.08 -10.40
C ASP A 75 4.86 -3.68 -10.79
N GLU A 76 6.03 -3.62 -11.45
CA GLU A 76 6.62 -2.35 -11.89
C GLU A 76 5.69 -1.55 -12.83
N GLY A 77 4.91 -2.23 -13.67
CA GLY A 77 3.98 -1.57 -14.58
C GLY A 77 2.87 -0.84 -13.83
N ARG A 78 2.26 -1.49 -12.84
CA ARG A 78 1.22 -0.90 -12.00
C ARG A 78 1.75 0.20 -11.10
N ILE A 79 2.99 0.07 -10.61
CA ILE A 79 3.67 1.15 -9.88
C ILE A 79 3.82 2.37 -10.80
N GLN A 80 4.35 2.21 -12.02
CA GLN A 80 4.53 3.32 -12.96
C GLN A 80 3.20 3.96 -13.37
N GLU A 81 2.15 3.16 -13.59
CA GLU A 81 0.80 3.66 -13.88
C GLU A 81 0.31 4.57 -12.75
N LYS A 82 0.51 4.17 -11.49
CA LYS A 82 0.14 5.01 -10.33
C LYS A 82 0.97 6.29 -10.25
N VAL A 83 2.27 6.21 -10.55
CA VAL A 83 3.16 7.39 -10.61
C VAL A 83 2.66 8.40 -11.65
N ASN A 84 2.36 7.94 -12.86
CA ASN A 84 1.83 8.78 -13.94
C ASN A 84 0.50 9.42 -13.53
N ASN A 85 -0.42 8.62 -12.97
CA ASN A 85 -1.69 9.12 -12.48
C ASN A 85 -1.52 10.23 -11.41
N ILE A 86 -0.59 10.07 -10.46
CA ILE A 86 -0.30 11.11 -9.47
C ILE A 86 0.25 12.37 -10.14
N ARG A 87 1.18 12.24 -11.09
CA ARG A 87 1.75 13.39 -11.81
C ARG A 87 0.72 14.15 -12.64
N ASP A 88 -0.26 13.44 -13.21
CA ASP A 88 -1.33 14.05 -13.98
C ASP A 88 -2.31 14.85 -13.09
N HIS A 89 -2.61 14.34 -11.90
CA HIS A 89 -3.62 14.94 -11.00
C HIS A 89 -3.03 15.95 -10.01
N TYR A 90 -1.76 15.78 -9.62
CA TYR A 90 -1.07 16.57 -8.60
C TYR A 90 0.32 17.03 -9.08
N PRO A 91 0.41 17.73 -10.23
CA PRO A 91 1.69 18.01 -10.90
C PRO A 91 2.64 18.89 -10.07
N PHE A 92 2.14 19.72 -9.16
CA PHE A 92 2.95 20.59 -8.32
C PHE A 92 3.47 19.86 -7.08
N GLU A 93 2.60 19.09 -6.44
CA GLU A 93 2.89 18.30 -5.25
C GLU A 93 3.82 17.14 -5.60
N SER A 94 3.63 16.48 -6.75
CA SER A 94 4.45 15.35 -7.19
C SER A 94 5.91 15.72 -7.40
N ARG A 95 6.20 16.97 -7.80
CA ARG A 95 7.58 17.49 -7.97
C ARG A 95 8.29 17.78 -6.65
N ARG A 96 7.54 17.78 -5.54
CA ARG A 96 8.03 18.13 -4.20
C ARG A 96 8.06 16.92 -3.27
N VAL A 97 7.81 15.73 -3.80
CA VAL A 97 7.95 14.48 -3.05
C VAL A 97 9.39 14.38 -2.53
N ALA A 98 9.50 14.20 -1.23
CA ALA A 98 10.75 13.95 -0.52
C ALA A 98 10.94 12.45 -0.26
N ALA A 99 12.18 12.06 0.02
CA ALA A 99 12.50 10.73 0.51
C ALA A 99 11.71 10.41 1.79
N ILE A 100 11.45 9.11 2.00
CA ILE A 100 10.73 8.60 3.17
C ILE A 100 11.59 7.55 3.88
N ASP A 101 11.61 7.61 5.21
CA ASP A 101 12.42 6.76 6.08
C ASP A 101 11.56 5.83 6.96
N THR A 102 10.32 6.22 7.22
CA THR A 102 9.38 5.49 8.09
C THR A 102 8.08 5.15 7.37
N TRP A 103 7.26 4.29 7.98
CA TRP A 103 5.92 4.01 7.46
C TRP A 103 5.00 5.22 7.62
N GLU A 104 5.17 5.96 8.72
CA GLU A 104 4.40 7.14 9.08
C GLU A 104 4.63 8.30 8.10
N ASP A 105 5.80 8.40 7.47
CA ASP A 105 6.07 9.41 6.43
C ASP A 105 5.12 9.30 5.24
N LEU A 106 4.52 8.12 5.01
CA LEU A 106 3.50 7.95 3.98
C LEU A 106 2.25 8.81 4.21
N PHE A 107 2.00 9.25 5.44
CA PHE A 107 0.90 10.16 5.76
C PHE A 107 1.07 11.58 5.23
N GLU A 108 2.27 11.94 4.76
CA GLU A 108 2.44 13.13 3.94
C GLU A 108 1.61 13.03 2.64
N TYR A 109 1.48 11.81 2.10
CA TYR A 109 0.98 11.56 0.75
C TYR A 109 -0.37 10.83 0.70
N PHE A 110 -0.61 9.88 1.59
CA PHE A 110 -1.80 9.02 1.55
C PHE A 110 -2.52 8.95 2.90
N ASP A 111 -3.83 8.79 2.86
CA ASP A 111 -4.65 8.54 4.06
C ASP A 111 -4.65 7.05 4.45
N ALA A 112 -5.13 6.77 5.67
CA ALA A 112 -5.21 5.41 6.20
C ALA A 112 -6.02 4.46 5.29
N HIS A 113 -7.07 4.97 4.65
CA HIS A 113 -7.88 4.20 3.72
C HIS A 113 -7.05 3.72 2.52
N ASP A 114 -6.29 4.59 1.88
CA ASP A 114 -5.44 4.21 0.74
C ASP A 114 -4.32 3.26 1.18
N LEU A 115 -3.67 3.52 2.31
CA LEU A 115 -2.65 2.63 2.87
C LEU A 115 -3.16 1.20 3.11
N TRP A 116 -4.41 1.05 3.54
CA TRP A 116 -5.02 -0.26 3.77
C TRP A 116 -5.41 -0.97 2.48
N HIS A 117 -6.12 -0.29 1.57
CA HIS A 117 -6.72 -0.92 0.40
C HIS A 117 -5.75 -1.07 -0.77
N GLN A 118 -4.88 -0.08 -1.01
CA GLN A 118 -3.86 -0.13 -2.05
C GLN A 118 -2.57 -0.79 -1.54
N GLY A 119 -2.39 -0.85 -0.22
CA GLY A 119 -1.26 -1.48 0.44
C GLY A 119 -0.08 -0.52 0.64
N ALA A 120 0.28 -0.30 1.90
CA ALA A 120 1.38 0.59 2.29
C ALA A 120 2.71 0.31 1.56
N TRP A 121 3.04 -0.96 1.30
CA TRP A 121 4.23 -1.32 0.52
C TRP A 121 4.19 -0.85 -0.93
N ASN A 122 3.04 -0.99 -1.60
CA ASN A 122 2.87 -0.53 -2.97
C ASN A 122 2.99 0.99 -3.03
N LEU A 123 2.30 1.68 -2.12
CA LEU A 123 2.30 3.14 -2.07
C LEU A 123 3.67 3.72 -1.70
N ARG A 124 4.43 3.03 -0.84
CA ARG A 124 5.84 3.36 -0.61
C ARG A 124 6.67 3.30 -1.87
N ARG A 125 6.59 2.20 -2.63
CA ARG A 125 7.33 2.05 -3.90
C ARG A 125 6.97 3.13 -4.91
N VAL A 126 5.71 3.58 -4.92
CA VAL A 126 5.25 4.72 -5.73
C VAL A 126 5.97 6.02 -5.31
N ILE A 127 6.03 6.33 -4.01
CA ILE A 127 6.70 7.54 -3.50
C ILE A 127 8.21 7.49 -3.77
N GLU A 128 8.84 6.34 -3.51
CA GLU A 128 10.26 6.14 -3.79
C GLU A 128 10.57 6.30 -5.29
N ARG A 129 9.71 5.79 -6.18
CA ARG A 129 9.84 5.98 -7.63
C ARG A 129 9.72 7.45 -8.01
N ILE A 130 8.70 8.16 -7.50
CA ILE A 130 8.54 9.61 -7.79
C ILE A 130 9.76 10.39 -7.31
N TYR A 131 10.25 10.12 -6.10
CA TYR A 131 11.44 10.76 -5.55
C TYR A 131 12.67 10.52 -6.44
N GLN A 132 12.95 9.26 -6.81
CA GLN A 132 14.06 8.90 -7.69
C GLN A 132 13.97 9.55 -9.07
N GLU A 133 12.77 9.69 -9.63
CA GLU A 133 12.54 10.36 -10.91
C GLU A 133 12.68 11.89 -10.81
N ASN A 134 12.49 12.49 -9.64
CA ASN A 134 12.67 13.93 -9.42
C ASN A 134 14.14 14.33 -9.26
N GLU A 135 15.00 13.40 -8.82
CA GLU A 135 16.44 13.61 -8.62
C GLU A 135 17.29 13.42 -9.91
N GLN A 136 16.65 13.15 -11.05
CA GLN A 136 17.28 13.01 -12.38
C GLN A 136 17.28 14.32 -13.15
#